data_AF-A0A1G1PZD6-F1
#
_entry.id   AF-A0A1G1PZD6-F1
#
_cell.length_a   1.000
_cell.length_b   1.000
_cell.length_c   1.000
_cell.angle_alpha   90.00
_cell.angle_beta   90.00
_cell.angle_gamma   90.00
#
_symmetry.space_group_name_H-M   'P 1'
#
loop_
_entity.id
_entity.type
_entity.pdbx_description
1 polymer ?
#
loop_
_entity_poly.entity_id
_entity_poly.type
_entity_poly.pdbx_seq_one_letter_code
_entity_poly.pdbx_strand_id
1 'polypeptide(L)'
;MSKKTITDEDLKLMEGSVVLLHGVFEKTFFDMLKARGPAKVFVMEGRPSLHAAKVAITHLLKRGITPTIIADNMAGFLFYKNMVKEVWLAYETIHDRGSLCYIGSSILGVLAKKHEIPVYCYPGEKAEKGKNKLMGDEKEITTFNGVKIAPKGTKGYVPLFEHVPGHIFEERDGSGQNK
;
A
#
# COMPACT_ATOMS: atom_id res chain seq x y z
N MET A 1 -23.85 12.24 11.37
CA MET A 1 -23.54 12.01 9.94
C MET A 1 -24.34 10.82 9.48
N SER A 2 -25.14 10.95 8.42
CA SER A 2 -25.93 9.85 7.86
C SER A 2 -24.99 8.77 7.32
N LYS A 3 -25.16 7.51 7.72
CA LYS A 3 -24.43 6.38 7.13
C LYS A 3 -24.98 6.17 5.73
N LYS A 4 -24.29 6.68 4.71
CA LYS A 4 -24.60 6.36 3.32
C LYS A 4 -24.13 4.93 3.06
N THR A 5 -25.06 4.02 2.84
CA THR A 5 -24.77 2.65 2.41
C THR A 5 -24.25 2.69 0.97
N ILE A 6 -23.12 2.03 0.69
CA ILE A 6 -22.58 1.88 -0.67
C ILE A 6 -23.55 1.03 -1.48
N THR A 7 -23.98 1.52 -2.64
CA THR A 7 -24.88 0.80 -3.55
C THR A 7 -24.11 0.05 -4.64
N ASP A 8 -24.79 -0.85 -5.37
CA ASP A 8 -24.20 -1.50 -6.54
C ASP A 8 -23.84 -0.51 -7.67
N GLU A 9 -24.56 0.61 -7.76
CA GLU A 9 -24.24 1.70 -8.69
C GLU A 9 -22.95 2.42 -8.28
N ASP A 10 -22.76 2.66 -6.97
CA ASP A 10 -21.50 3.19 -6.45
C ASP A 10 -20.33 2.24 -6.77
N LEU A 11 -20.55 0.92 -6.69
CA LEU A 11 -19.55 -0.09 -7.05
C LEU A 11 -19.22 -0.09 -8.55
N LYS A 12 -20.22 0.01 -9.43
CA LYS A 12 -20.01 0.14 -10.89
C LYS A 12 -19.20 1.37 -11.25
N LEU A 13 -19.45 2.50 -10.58
CA LEU A 13 -18.66 3.71 -10.77
C LEU A 13 -17.20 3.53 -10.34
N MET A 14 -16.88 2.51 -9.55
CA MET A 14 -15.51 2.21 -9.09
C MET A 14 -14.75 1.24 -10.00
N GLU A 15 -15.42 0.50 -10.89
CA GLU A 15 -14.78 -0.44 -11.81
C GLU A 15 -13.67 0.23 -12.64
N GLY A 16 -12.48 -0.37 -12.66
CA GLY A 16 -11.32 0.12 -13.40
C GLY A 16 -10.87 1.54 -13.05
N SER A 17 -11.19 2.05 -11.86
CA SER A 17 -10.93 3.45 -11.49
C SER A 17 -10.04 3.65 -10.26
N VAL A 18 -9.77 2.59 -9.51
CA VAL A 18 -9.02 2.66 -8.25
C VAL A 18 -7.52 2.53 -8.49
N VAL A 19 -6.76 3.52 -8.03
CA VAL A 19 -5.32 3.37 -7.81
C VAL A 19 -5.12 2.91 -6.37
N LEU A 20 -4.56 1.71 -6.20
CA LEU A 20 -4.32 1.10 -4.90
C LEU A 20 -2.90 1.36 -4.43
N LEU A 21 -2.73 2.05 -3.30
CA LEU A 21 -1.44 2.38 -2.71
C LEU A 21 -1.08 1.43 -1.57
N HIS A 22 0.15 0.93 -1.57
CA HIS A 22 0.70 0.10 -0.50
C HIS A 22 2.15 0.49 -0.15
N GLY A 23 2.43 0.59 1.15
CA GLY A 23 3.74 0.99 1.70
C GLY A 23 3.85 2.49 2.07
N VAL A 24 5.04 2.91 2.50
CA VAL A 24 5.32 4.28 2.93
C VAL A 24 6.10 5.00 1.83
N PHE A 25 5.49 5.99 1.18
CA PHE A 25 6.07 6.71 0.05
C PHE A 25 6.83 7.97 0.48
N GLU A 26 7.85 8.36 -0.29
CA GLU A 26 8.52 9.65 -0.10
C GLU A 26 7.58 10.86 -0.33
N LYS A 27 7.95 12.04 0.17
CA LYS A 27 7.08 13.22 0.11
C LYS A 27 6.77 13.69 -1.33
N THR A 28 7.76 13.61 -2.22
CA THR A 28 7.72 14.02 -3.63
C THR A 28 6.75 13.20 -4.46
N PHE A 29 6.60 11.91 -4.13
CA PHE A 29 5.63 11.01 -4.75
C PHE A 29 4.20 11.59 -4.72
N PHE A 30 3.79 12.24 -3.62
CA PHE A 30 2.44 12.77 -3.51
C PHE A 30 2.19 14.00 -4.38
N ASP A 31 3.24 14.77 -4.72
CA ASP A 31 3.14 15.88 -5.67
C ASP A 31 2.95 15.35 -7.10
N MET A 32 3.70 14.30 -7.47
CA MET A 32 3.50 13.57 -8.72
C MET A 32 2.11 12.93 -8.81
N LEU A 33 1.66 12.25 -7.75
CA LEU A 33 0.34 11.62 -7.70
C LEU A 33 -0.76 12.66 -7.94
N LYS A 34 -0.64 13.84 -7.31
CA LYS A 34 -1.57 14.95 -7.54
C LYS A 34 -1.54 15.41 -9.00
N ALA A 35 -0.36 15.58 -9.58
CA ALA A 35 -0.22 15.98 -10.98
C ALA A 35 -0.81 14.96 -11.96
N ARG A 36 -0.72 13.65 -11.66
CA ARG A 36 -1.34 12.58 -12.46
C ARG A 36 -2.87 12.58 -12.39
N GLY A 37 -3.45 13.09 -11.29
CA GLY A 37 -4.90 13.24 -11.13
C GLY A 37 -5.71 11.93 -11.14
N PRO A 38 -5.36 10.91 -10.35
CA PRO A 38 -6.14 9.68 -10.29
C PRO A 38 -7.56 9.95 -9.76
N ALA A 39 -8.56 9.29 -10.35
CA ALA A 39 -9.96 9.48 -9.99
C ALA A 39 -10.28 9.01 -8.57
N LYS A 40 -9.75 7.84 -8.16
CA LYS A 40 -9.94 7.28 -6.83
C LYS A 40 -8.64 6.71 -6.30
N VAL A 41 -8.29 7.08 -5.06
CA VAL A 41 -7.08 6.61 -4.38
C VAL A 41 -7.48 5.80 -3.17
N PHE A 42 -7.13 4.51 -3.19
CA PHE A 42 -7.34 3.61 -2.06
C PHE A 42 -6.00 3.35 -1.40
N VAL A 43 -5.96 3.38 -0.08
CA VAL A 43 -4.75 3.25 0.72
C VAL A 43 -4.90 2.03 1.63
N MET A 44 -3.95 1.10 1.52
CA MET A 44 -3.86 -0.03 2.42
C MET A 44 -3.43 0.41 3.81
N GLU A 45 -4.06 -0.14 4.85
CA GLU A 45 -3.80 0.27 6.24
C GLU A 45 -2.34 0.03 6.65
N GLY A 46 -1.70 -1.02 6.11
CA GLY A 46 -0.29 -1.32 6.29
C GLY A 46 0.00 -1.85 7.68
N ARG A 47 -0.55 -3.02 8.03
CA ARG A 47 -0.17 -3.73 9.25
C ARG A 47 1.33 -4.10 9.20
N PRO A 48 1.99 -4.17 10.36
CA PRO A 48 1.39 -4.12 11.69
C PRO A 48 1.25 -2.71 12.29
N SER A 49 2.07 -1.73 11.90
CA SER A 49 2.15 -0.43 12.59
C SER A 49 1.05 0.57 12.19
N LEU A 50 0.37 0.33 11.07
CA LEU A 50 -0.55 1.26 10.41
C LEU A 50 0.11 2.59 9.97
N HIS A 51 1.44 2.63 9.96
CA HIS A 51 2.19 3.84 9.66
C HIS A 51 1.99 4.27 8.19
N ALA A 52 1.96 3.32 7.27
CA ALA A 52 1.77 3.56 5.84
C ALA A 52 0.52 4.38 5.55
N ALA A 53 -0.64 3.93 6.02
CA ALA A 53 -1.88 4.69 5.83
C ALA A 53 -1.85 6.05 6.52
N LYS A 54 -1.29 6.14 7.74
CA LYS A 54 -1.20 7.42 8.45
C LYS A 54 -0.41 8.46 7.65
N VAL A 55 0.76 8.08 7.11
CA VAL A 55 1.59 8.96 6.28
C VAL A 55 0.85 9.33 4.98
N ALA A 56 0.43 8.32 4.21
CA ALA A 56 -0.18 8.55 2.91
C ALA A 56 -1.45 9.41 3.00
N ILE A 57 -2.37 9.10 3.90
CA ILE A 57 -3.62 9.86 4.07
C ILE A 57 -3.33 11.30 4.49
N THR A 58 -2.36 11.53 5.38
CA THR A 58 -1.96 12.88 5.78
C THR A 58 -1.46 13.70 4.57
N HIS A 59 -0.63 13.11 3.72
CA HIS A 59 -0.09 13.80 2.54
C HIS A 59 -1.12 14.04 1.45
N LEU A 60 -2.05 13.10 1.24
CA LEU A 60 -3.15 13.21 0.28
C LEU A 60 -4.15 14.29 0.69
N LEU A 61 -4.59 14.30 1.96
CA LEU A 61 -5.53 15.30 2.46
C LEU A 61 -4.95 16.73 2.38
N LYS A 62 -3.67 16.92 2.73
CA LYS A 62 -2.98 18.22 2.57
C LYS A 62 -2.95 18.72 1.12
N ARG A 63 -3.13 17.82 0.15
CA ARG A 63 -3.11 18.11 -1.29
C ARG A 63 -4.50 18.26 -1.90
N GLY A 64 -5.55 18.12 -1.09
CA GLY A 64 -6.95 18.18 -1.53
C GLY A 64 -7.46 16.87 -2.15
N ILE A 65 -6.77 15.75 -1.92
CA ILE A 65 -7.18 14.43 -2.40
C ILE A 65 -7.80 13.68 -1.22
N THR A 66 -9.03 13.19 -1.38
CA THR A 66 -9.73 12.40 -0.37
C THR A 66 -9.54 10.91 -0.64
N PRO A 67 -8.67 10.20 0.12
CA PRO A 67 -8.48 8.77 -0.06
C PRO A 67 -9.57 7.94 0.64
N THR A 68 -9.68 6.68 0.24
CA THR A 68 -10.37 5.63 1.01
C THR A 68 -9.34 4.70 1.64
N ILE A 69 -9.46 4.43 2.94
CA ILE A 69 -8.59 3.46 3.63
C ILE A 69 -9.27 2.08 3.64
N ILE A 70 -8.48 1.02 3.45
CA ILE A 70 -8.94 -0.37 3.53
C ILE A 70 -8.00 -1.20 4.41
N ALA A 71 -8.53 -2.24 5.06
CA ALA A 71 -7.68 -3.24 5.67
C ALA A 71 -6.96 -4.07 4.61
N ASP A 72 -5.79 -4.63 4.94
CA ASP A 72 -4.91 -5.17 3.92
C ASP A 72 -5.51 -6.37 3.16
N ASN A 73 -6.28 -7.20 3.87
CA ASN A 73 -6.97 -8.36 3.29
C ASN A 73 -8.14 -8.00 2.35
N MET A 74 -8.61 -6.74 2.37
CA MET A 74 -9.73 -6.29 1.53
C MET A 74 -9.30 -6.05 0.07
N ALA A 75 -7.99 -5.97 -0.21
CA ALA A 75 -7.48 -5.80 -1.56
C ALA A 75 -8.02 -6.88 -2.52
N GLY A 76 -8.07 -8.14 -2.08
CA GLY A 76 -8.61 -9.24 -2.89
C GLY A 76 -10.06 -9.03 -3.33
N PHE A 77 -10.88 -8.39 -2.51
CA PHE A 77 -12.26 -8.04 -2.88
C PHE A 77 -12.30 -6.99 -3.99
N LEU A 78 -11.41 -5.98 -3.95
CA LEU A 78 -11.34 -4.96 -4.99
C LEU A 78 -10.92 -5.56 -6.34
N PHE A 79 -9.96 -6.50 -6.34
CA PHE A 79 -9.58 -7.25 -7.54
C PHE A 79 -10.72 -8.12 -8.06
N TYR A 80 -11.41 -8.87 -7.19
CA TYR A 80 -12.58 -9.67 -7.57
C TYR A 80 -13.69 -8.84 -8.21
N LYS A 81 -13.87 -7.60 -7.76
CA LYS A 81 -14.85 -6.64 -8.29
C LYS A 81 -14.33 -5.80 -9.46
N ASN A 82 -13.15 -6.11 -10.01
CA ASN A 82 -12.51 -5.36 -11.09
C ASN A 82 -12.35 -3.85 -10.81
N MET A 83 -12.28 -3.45 -9.54
CA MET A 83 -12.22 -2.02 -9.17
C MET A 83 -10.82 -1.44 -9.38
N VAL A 84 -9.78 -2.27 -9.24
CA VAL A 84 -8.38 -1.85 -9.30
C VAL A 84 -7.98 -1.58 -10.75
N LYS A 85 -7.55 -0.35 -11.02
CA LYS A 85 -6.94 0.08 -12.28
C LYS A 85 -5.44 -0.15 -12.30
N GLU A 86 -4.77 0.20 -11.19
CA GLU A 86 -3.32 0.14 -11.05
C GLU A 86 -2.95 -0.10 -9.58
N VAL A 87 -1.84 -0.81 -9.34
CA VAL A 87 -1.26 -0.98 -8.01
C VAL A 87 0.03 -0.19 -7.94
N TRP A 88 0.18 0.65 -6.92
CA TRP A 88 1.41 1.41 -6.70
C TRP A 88 2.01 0.98 -5.36
N LEU A 89 3.26 0.53 -5.40
CA LEU A 89 4.00 0.00 -4.27
C LEU A 89 5.14 0.96 -3.89
N ALA A 90 5.41 1.11 -2.61
CA ALA A 90 6.65 1.74 -2.15
C ALA A 90 7.76 0.68 -1.99
N TYR A 91 8.98 1.01 -2.43
CA TYR A 91 10.18 0.20 -2.19
C TYR A 91 11.18 0.91 -1.26
N GLU A 92 11.91 0.14 -0.46
CA GLU A 92 13.00 0.64 0.38
C GLU A 92 14.34 0.65 -0.36
N THR A 93 14.65 -0.44 -1.07
CA THR A 93 15.92 -0.61 -1.79
C THR A 93 15.68 -1.34 -3.11
N ILE A 94 16.33 -0.87 -4.17
CA ILE A 94 16.33 -1.53 -5.48
C ILE A 94 17.49 -2.54 -5.53
N HIS A 95 17.23 -3.72 -6.10
CA HIS A 95 18.22 -4.71 -6.45
C HIS A 95 18.07 -5.11 -7.92
N ASP A 96 19.13 -5.60 -8.56
CA ASP A 96 19.12 -5.94 -9.99
C ASP A 96 18.06 -6.98 -10.40
N ARG A 97 17.53 -7.76 -9.44
CA ARG A 97 16.53 -8.82 -9.67
C ARG A 97 15.15 -8.51 -9.06
N GLY A 98 14.95 -7.31 -8.52
CA GLY A 98 13.73 -6.94 -7.84
C GLY A 98 13.96 -5.91 -6.74
N SER A 99 12.92 -5.57 -6.01
CA SER A 99 12.98 -4.52 -5.00
C SER A 99 12.60 -5.07 -3.63
N LEU A 100 13.24 -4.54 -2.59
CA LEU A 100 12.82 -4.75 -1.21
C LEU A 100 11.64 -3.83 -0.94
N CYS A 101 10.43 -4.37 -0.89
CA CYS A 101 9.19 -3.62 -0.72
C CYS A 101 8.55 -3.90 0.65
N TYR A 102 7.61 -3.05 1.06
CA TYR A 102 6.86 -3.25 2.32
C TYR A 102 6.06 -4.57 2.27
N ILE A 103 6.02 -5.29 3.39
CA ILE A 103 5.32 -6.57 3.53
C ILE A 103 3.88 -6.49 3.01
N GLY A 104 3.44 -7.49 2.23
CA GLY A 104 2.14 -7.54 1.56
C GLY A 104 2.20 -7.17 0.06
N SER A 105 3.32 -6.60 -0.41
CA SER A 105 3.55 -6.27 -1.82
C SER A 105 3.49 -7.49 -2.74
N SER A 106 4.02 -8.65 -2.33
CA SER A 106 3.98 -9.85 -3.17
C SER A 106 2.56 -10.36 -3.39
N ILE A 107 1.69 -10.23 -2.38
CA ILE A 107 0.27 -10.60 -2.50
C ILE A 107 -0.40 -9.75 -3.58
N LEU A 108 -0.17 -8.43 -3.55
CA LEU A 108 -0.69 -7.52 -4.56
C LEU A 108 -0.11 -7.82 -5.95
N GLY A 109 1.18 -8.15 -6.05
CA GLY A 109 1.82 -8.55 -7.30
C GLY A 109 1.18 -9.78 -7.93
N VAL A 110 0.89 -10.82 -7.13
CA VAL A 110 0.19 -12.03 -7.59
C VAL A 110 -1.23 -11.72 -8.06
N LEU A 111 -1.97 -10.91 -7.29
CA LEU A 111 -3.33 -10.50 -7.65
C LEU A 111 -3.32 -9.67 -8.94
N ALA A 112 -2.42 -8.70 -9.05
CA ALA A 112 -2.30 -7.83 -10.20
C ALA A 112 -1.96 -8.62 -11.46
N LYS A 113 -0.99 -9.55 -11.39
CA LYS A 113 -0.66 -10.43 -12.51
C LYS A 113 -1.84 -11.28 -12.97
N LYS A 114 -2.61 -11.85 -12.02
CA LYS A 114 -3.79 -12.66 -12.33
C LYS A 114 -4.90 -11.87 -13.02
N HIS A 115 -5.05 -10.59 -12.66
CA HIS A 115 -6.09 -9.69 -13.18
C HIS A 115 -5.58 -8.75 -14.28
N GLU A 116 -4.36 -8.96 -14.80
CA GLU A 116 -3.74 -8.15 -15.86
C GLU A 116 -3.68 -6.64 -15.50
N ILE A 117 -3.48 -6.34 -14.22
CA ILE A 117 -3.37 -4.98 -13.69
C ILE A 117 -1.88 -4.58 -13.61
N PRO A 118 -1.50 -3.38 -14.10
CA PRO A 118 -0.13 -2.91 -14.00
C PRO A 118 0.24 -2.59 -12.54
N VAL A 119 1.48 -2.92 -12.18
CA VAL A 119 2.08 -2.60 -10.89
C VAL A 119 3.24 -1.62 -11.12
N TYR A 120 3.25 -0.52 -10.38
CA TYR A 120 4.31 0.48 -10.41
C TYR A 120 4.98 0.58 -9.05
N CYS A 121 6.31 0.58 -9.02
CA CYS A 121 7.07 0.69 -7.79
C CYS A 121 7.75 2.07 -7.70
N TYR A 122 7.55 2.76 -6.59
CA TYR A 122 8.05 4.12 -6.33
C TYR A 122 8.95 4.15 -5.09
N PRO A 123 9.83 5.16 -4.96
CA PRO A 123 10.69 5.27 -3.78
C PRO A 123 9.87 5.42 -2.50
N GLY A 124 10.22 4.61 -1.51
CA GLY A 124 9.68 4.70 -0.17
C GLY A 124 10.38 5.75 0.68
N GLU A 125 9.77 6.09 1.81
CA GLU A 125 10.41 6.90 2.83
C GLU A 125 11.57 6.11 3.44
N LYS A 126 12.80 6.54 3.17
CA LYS A 126 14.00 5.87 3.66
C LYS A 126 14.05 5.91 5.18
N ALA A 127 14.27 4.75 5.80
CA ALA A 127 14.66 4.77 7.21
C ALA A 127 16.00 5.48 7.37
N GLU A 128 16.25 6.01 8.58
CA GLU A 128 17.58 6.51 8.93
C GLU A 128 18.63 5.41 8.69
N LYS A 129 19.79 5.78 8.13
CA LYS A 129 20.88 4.83 7.85
C LYS A 129 21.19 3.99 9.09
N GLY A 130 21.17 2.67 8.94
CA GLY A 130 21.42 1.70 10.02
C GLY A 130 20.19 1.28 10.82
N LYS A 131 18.98 1.77 10.49
CA LYS A 131 17.72 1.44 11.19
C LYS A 131 16.73 0.60 10.37
N ASN A 132 17.12 0.07 9.20
CA ASN A 132 16.26 -0.83 8.43
C ASN A 132 16.10 -2.18 9.13
N LYS A 133 15.08 -2.26 9.97
CA LYS A 133 14.70 -3.48 10.66
C LYS A 133 13.86 -4.33 9.70
N LEU A 134 14.34 -5.52 9.34
CA LEU A 134 13.56 -6.47 8.53
C LEU A 134 12.42 -7.11 9.31
N MET A 135 12.53 -7.16 10.65
CA MET A 135 11.58 -7.81 11.55
C MET A 135 11.05 -6.81 12.59
N GLY A 136 9.74 -6.69 12.74
CA GLY A 136 9.06 -5.90 13.77
C GLY A 136 9.18 -6.48 15.18
N ASP A 137 8.50 -5.86 16.13
CA ASP A 137 8.31 -6.41 17.48
C ASP A 137 7.05 -7.31 17.48
N GLU A 138 7.09 -8.46 18.17
CA GLU A 138 5.93 -9.34 18.29
C GLU A 138 4.68 -8.66 18.88
N LYS A 139 4.88 -7.58 19.65
CA LYS A 139 3.80 -6.74 20.19
C LYS A 139 3.03 -6.03 19.10
N GLU A 140 3.63 -5.72 17.95
CA GLU A 140 2.94 -5.01 16.86
C GLU A 140 1.82 -5.86 16.23
N ILE A 141 1.94 -7.20 16.31
CA ILE A 141 0.91 -8.13 15.82
C ILE A 141 0.02 -8.66 16.95
N THR A 142 0.52 -8.78 18.18
CA THR A 142 -0.25 -9.30 19.34
C THR A 142 -0.99 -8.22 20.13
N THR A 143 -0.67 -6.95 19.93
CA THR A 143 -1.26 -5.79 20.58
C THR A 143 -1.64 -4.75 19.54
N PHE A 144 -2.80 -4.12 19.72
CA PHE A 144 -3.28 -3.05 18.85
C PHE A 144 -3.80 -1.90 19.71
N ASN A 145 -3.31 -0.69 19.46
CA ASN A 145 -3.68 0.52 20.21
C ASN A 145 -3.61 0.34 21.75
N GLY A 146 -2.54 -0.29 22.24
CA GLY A 146 -2.33 -0.57 23.67
C GLY A 146 -3.15 -1.74 24.23
N VAL A 147 -4.05 -2.33 23.45
CA VAL A 147 -4.90 -3.46 23.86
C VAL A 147 -4.34 -4.77 23.31
N LYS A 148 -4.15 -5.78 24.17
CA LYS A 148 -3.75 -7.12 23.73
C LYS A 148 -4.91 -7.74 22.95
N ILE A 149 -4.63 -8.13 21.71
CA ILE A 149 -5.61 -8.78 20.82
C ILE A 149 -5.37 -10.28 20.68
N ALA A 150 -4.19 -10.75 21.09
CA ALA A 150 -3.85 -12.17 21.12
C ALA A 150 -3.81 -12.70 22.57
N PRO A 151 -4.21 -13.97 22.81
CA PRO A 151 -4.10 -14.62 24.12
C PRO A 151 -2.67 -14.61 24.67
N LYS A 152 -2.55 -14.64 26.00
CA LYS A 152 -1.25 -14.74 26.69
C LYS A 152 -0.51 -16.00 26.24
N GLY A 153 0.78 -15.87 25.94
CA GLY A 153 1.63 -16.96 25.46
C GLY A 153 1.71 -17.07 23.93
N THR A 154 0.92 -16.27 23.18
CA THR A 154 1.03 -16.19 21.72
C THR A 154 2.35 -15.51 21.32
N LYS A 155 3.08 -16.13 20.40
CA LYS A 155 4.29 -15.54 19.80
C LYS A 155 3.93 -14.78 18.53
N GLY A 156 4.55 -13.63 18.30
CA GLY A 156 4.40 -12.87 17.06
C GLY A 156 5.52 -13.15 16.06
N TYR A 157 5.19 -13.16 14.78
CA TYR A 157 6.15 -13.17 13.69
C TYR A 157 5.82 -12.02 12.74
N VAL A 158 6.77 -11.10 12.57
CA VAL A 158 6.48 -9.77 12.02
C VAL A 158 7.54 -9.37 11.00
N PRO A 159 7.57 -9.94 9.78
CA PRO A 159 8.38 -9.37 8.71
C PRO A 159 7.82 -7.99 8.32
N LEU A 160 8.69 -7.02 8.06
CA LEU A 160 8.32 -5.66 7.66
C LEU A 160 8.54 -5.40 6.16
N PHE A 161 9.44 -6.18 5.56
CA PHE A 161 9.78 -6.08 4.15
C PHE A 161 9.87 -7.46 3.52
N GLU A 162 9.74 -7.49 2.20
CA GLU A 162 9.90 -8.69 1.38
C GLU A 162 10.51 -8.36 0.03
N HIS A 163 11.12 -9.35 -0.62
CA HIS A 163 11.66 -9.18 -1.95
C HIS A 163 10.58 -9.43 -3.00
N VAL A 164 10.27 -8.42 -3.81
CA VAL A 164 9.36 -8.53 -4.95
C VAL A 164 10.19 -8.66 -6.23
N PRO A 165 10.05 -9.74 -7.01
CA PRO A 165 10.77 -9.90 -8.27
C PRO A 165 10.47 -8.81 -9.29
N GLY A 166 11.49 -8.35 -10.03
CA GLY A 166 11.36 -7.25 -10.99
C GLY A 166 10.38 -7.49 -12.16
N HIS A 167 10.05 -8.75 -12.47
CA HIS A 167 9.06 -9.07 -13.50
C HIS A 167 7.60 -8.82 -13.07
N ILE A 168 7.37 -8.39 -11.83
CA ILE A 168 6.04 -8.10 -11.29
C ILE A 168 5.63 -6.63 -11.51
N PHE A 169 6.59 -5.71 -11.62
CA PHE A 169 6.33 -4.27 -11.60
C PHE A 169 7.24 -3.50 -12.56
N GLU A 170 6.81 -2.28 -12.90
CA GLU A 170 7.65 -1.26 -13.53
C GLU A 170 8.18 -0.28 -12.47
N GLU A 171 9.50 -0.07 -12.44
CA GLU A 171 10.13 0.89 -11.53
C GLU A 171 9.98 2.32 -12.03
N ARG A 172 9.63 3.23 -11.10
CA ARG A 172 9.49 4.65 -11.37
C ARG A 172 10.20 5.48 -10.32
N ASP A 173 10.71 6.63 -10.71
CA ASP A 173 11.25 7.63 -9.78
C ASP A 173 10.13 8.48 -9.13
N GLY A 174 10.52 9.39 -8.24
CA GLY A 174 9.59 10.32 -7.56
C GLY A 174 8.86 11.29 -8.51
N SER A 175 9.29 11.42 -9.76
CA SER A 175 8.65 12.21 -10.81
C SER A 175 7.69 11.38 -11.68
N GLY A 176 7.70 10.04 -11.52
CA GLY A 176 6.86 9.10 -12.25
C GLY A 176 7.44 8.62 -13.58
N GLN A 177 8.70 8.95 -13.87
CA GLN A 177 9.44 8.46 -15.03
C GLN A 177 10.06 7.10 -14.75
N ASN A 178 10.21 6.29 -15.80
CA ASN A 178 10.91 5.01 -15.68
C ASN A 178 12.37 5.26 -15.30
N LYS A 179 12.88 4.42 -14.41
CA LYS A 179 14.30 4.37 -14.10
C LYS A 179 15.08 3.54 -15.11
#